data_AF-A0A2E7DF62-F1
#
_entry.id   AF-A0A2E7DF62-F1
#
_cell.length_a   1.000
_cell.length_b   1.000
_cell.length_c   1.000
_cell.angle_alpha   90.00
_cell.angle_beta   90.00
_cell.angle_gamma   90.00
#
_symmetry.space_group_name_H-M   'P 1'
#
loop_
_entity.id
_entity.type
_entity.pdbx_description
1 polymer ?
#
loop_
_entity_poly.entity_id
_entity_poly.type
_entity_poly.pdbx_seq_one_letter_code
_entity_poly.pdbx_strand_id
1 'polypeptide(L)'
;MESVIIEIRRAVAALCEDFPGEYWREKDRERQYPTEFVQALTDAGYLAVLVPEEYGGSGLPISAAAAVLEEIHKAGCNGGACHAQMYIMGT
;
A
#
# COMPACT_ATOMS: atom_id res chain seq x y z
N MET A 1 -13.45 -13.96 -3.76
CA MET A 1 -13.24 -12.50 -3.69
C MET A 1 -13.09 -12.03 -2.25
N GLU A 2 -14.01 -12.40 -1.34
CA GLU A 2 -13.86 -12.10 0.09
C GLU A 2 -12.58 -12.68 0.71
N SER A 3 -12.22 -13.93 0.36
CA SER A 3 -10.95 -14.54 0.79
C SER A 3 -9.71 -13.76 0.34
N VAL A 4 -9.72 -13.21 -0.89
CA VAL A 4 -8.60 -12.41 -1.42
C VAL A 4 -8.44 -11.11 -0.63
N ILE A 5 -9.55 -10.43 -0.33
CA ILE A 5 -9.52 -9.20 0.46
C ILE A 5 -9.00 -9.46 1.88
N ILE A 6 -9.36 -10.58 2.50
CA ILE A 6 -8.84 -10.98 3.81
C ILE A 6 -7.32 -11.15 3.78
N GLU A 7 -6.80 -11.84 2.76
CA GLU A 7 -5.35 -12.03 2.62
C GLU A 7 -4.61 -10.73 2.30
N ILE A 8 -5.20 -9.84 1.49
CA ILE A 8 -4.67 -8.49 1.26
C ILE A 8 -4.53 -7.73 2.58
N ARG A 9 -5.59 -7.70 3.40
CA ARG A 9 -5.54 -7.02 4.70
C ARG A 9 -4.49 -7.65 5.62
N ARG A 10 -4.42 -8.98 5.69
CA ARG A 10 -3.41 -9.66 6.52
C ARG A 10 -1.99 -9.28 6.10
N ALA A 11 -1.70 -9.33 4.81
CA ALA A 11 -0.37 -9.08 4.30
C ALA A 11 0.02 -7.59 4.38
N VAL A 12 -0.91 -6.67 4.13
CA VAL A 12 -0.69 -5.23 4.31
C VAL A 12 -0.47 -4.89 5.79
N ALA A 13 -1.23 -5.51 6.70
CA ALA A 13 -1.03 -5.34 8.14
C ALA A 13 0.39 -5.77 8.55
N ALA A 14 0.83 -6.95 8.11
CA ALA A 14 2.18 -7.45 8.38
C ALA A 14 3.27 -6.52 7.82
N LEU A 15 3.11 -6.02 6.59
CA LEU A 15 4.04 -5.04 6.00
C LEU A 15 4.08 -3.75 6.83
N CYS A 16 2.94 -3.27 7.34
CA CYS A 16 2.90 -2.06 8.17
C CYS A 16 3.61 -2.22 9.52
N GLU A 17 3.82 -3.44 10.03
CA GLU A 17 4.57 -3.68 11.27
C GLU A 17 6.04 -3.23 11.17
N ASP A 18 6.61 -3.24 9.95
CA ASP A 18 7.97 -2.76 9.68
C ASP A 18 8.08 -1.22 9.69
N PHE A 19 6.95 -0.50 9.74
CA PHE A 19 6.90 0.97 9.67
C PHE A 19 6.19 1.55 10.90
N PRO A 20 6.79 1.44 12.09
CA PRO A 20 6.17 1.86 13.34
C PRO A 20 5.98 3.38 13.41
N GLY A 21 5.21 3.84 14.38
CA GLY A 21 4.93 5.27 14.55
C GLY A 21 6.17 6.16 14.74
N GLU A 22 7.34 5.62 15.12
CA GLU A 22 8.60 6.37 15.12
C GLU A 22 9.05 6.78 13.71
N TYR A 23 9.01 5.86 12.76
CA TYR A 23 9.30 6.14 11.35
C TYR A 23 8.41 7.27 10.82
N TRP A 24 7.11 7.20 11.05
CA TRP A 24 6.17 8.22 10.58
C TRP A 24 6.38 9.59 11.23
N ARG A 25 6.67 9.63 12.54
CA ARG A 25 6.99 10.88 13.25
C ARG A 25 8.29 11.51 12.75
N GLU A 26 9.28 10.70 12.37
CA GLU A 26 10.49 11.19 11.74
C GLU A 26 10.23 11.76 10.34
N LYS A 27 9.52 11.02 9.48
CA LYS A 27 9.17 11.52 8.14
C LYS A 27 8.37 12.82 8.21
N ASP A 28 7.43 12.96 9.15
CA ASP A 28 6.67 14.19 9.36
C ASP A 28 7.56 15.36 9.82
N ARG A 29 8.37 15.14 10.87
CA ARG A 29 9.27 16.16 11.43
C ARG A 29 10.25 16.69 10.38
N GLU A 30 10.83 15.80 9.58
CA GLU A 30 11.80 16.14 8.55
C GLU A 30 11.16 16.50 7.19
N ARG A 31 9.82 16.44 7.09
CA ARG A 31 9.03 16.63 5.85
C ARG A 31 9.53 15.77 4.69
N GLN A 32 9.86 14.52 4.99
CA GLN A 32 10.43 13.58 4.03
C GLN A 32 9.36 12.68 3.41
N TYR A 33 9.64 12.26 2.17
CA TYR A 33 8.85 11.23 1.51
C TYR A 33 9.14 9.85 2.12
N PRO A 34 8.12 9.00 2.34
CA PRO A 34 8.28 7.68 2.93
C PRO A 34 8.74 6.65 1.88
N THR A 35 9.91 6.88 1.25
CA THR A 35 10.44 6.08 0.15
C THR A 35 10.49 4.58 0.47
N GLU A 36 10.90 4.23 1.68
CA GLU A 36 11.08 2.85 2.11
C GLU A 36 9.74 2.11 2.17
N PHE A 37 8.70 2.80 2.66
CA PHE A 37 7.33 2.27 2.72
C PHE A 37 6.73 2.10 1.32
N VAL A 38 6.94 3.09 0.45
CA VAL A 38 6.47 3.05 -0.94
C VAL A 38 7.15 1.93 -1.71
N GLN A 39 8.46 1.74 -1.52
CA GLN A 39 9.19 0.63 -2.13
C GLN A 39 8.66 -0.71 -1.64
N ALA A 40 8.45 -0.89 -0.34
CA ALA A 40 7.90 -2.13 0.21
C ALA A 40 6.53 -2.47 -0.39
N LEU A 41 5.63 -1.50 -0.52
CA LEU A 41 4.32 -1.69 -1.15
C LEU A 41 4.41 -1.96 -2.66
N THR A 42 5.42 -1.39 -3.33
CA THR A 42 5.70 -1.62 -4.76
C THR A 42 6.17 -3.06 -4.98
N ASP A 43 7.16 -3.50 -4.20
CA ASP A 43 7.74 -4.85 -4.28
C ASP A 43 6.69 -5.92 -3.95
N ALA A 44 5.75 -5.60 -3.05
CA ALA A 44 4.61 -6.45 -2.72
C ALA A 44 3.46 -6.40 -3.75
N GLY A 45 3.55 -5.56 -4.79
CA GLY A 45 2.57 -5.43 -5.87
C GLY A 45 1.31 -4.61 -5.54
N TYR A 46 1.22 -4.04 -4.33
CA TYR A 46 0.02 -3.33 -3.88
C TYR A 46 -0.20 -1.97 -4.55
N LEU A 47 0.86 -1.37 -5.11
CA LEU A 47 0.76 -0.11 -5.85
C LEU A 47 0.38 -0.28 -7.32
N ALA A 48 0.24 -1.50 -7.82
CA ALA A 48 -0.26 -1.80 -9.17
C ALA A 48 -1.55 -2.64 -9.11
N VAL A 49 -2.26 -2.61 -7.98
CA VAL A 49 -3.38 -3.52 -7.69
C VAL A 49 -4.55 -3.38 -8.70
N LEU A 50 -4.80 -2.18 -9.22
CA LEU A 50 -5.85 -1.90 -10.21
C LEU A 50 -5.36 -1.99 -11.66
N VAL A 51 -4.05 -2.03 -11.86
CA VAL A 51 -3.45 -2.03 -13.19
C VAL A 51 -3.69 -3.41 -13.82
N PRO A 52 -4.14 -3.50 -15.08
CA PRO A 52 -4.32 -4.79 -15.75
C PRO A 52 -3.04 -5.63 -15.79
N GLU A 53 -3.20 -6.96 -15.78
CA GLU A 53 -2.07 -7.90 -15.79
C GLU A 53 -1.17 -7.73 -17.02
N GLU A 54 -1.72 -7.34 -18.18
CA GLU A 54 -0.94 -7.08 -19.40
C GLU A 54 0.07 -5.92 -19.26
N TYR A 55 -0.10 -5.07 -18.24
CA TYR A 55 0.79 -3.97 -17.89
C TYR A 55 1.57 -4.23 -16.58
N GLY A 56 1.56 -5.47 -16.08
CA GLY A 56 2.30 -5.88 -14.88
C GLY A 56 1.57 -5.71 -13.55
N GLY A 57 0.30 -5.30 -13.56
CA GLY A 57 -0.50 -5.18 -12.34
C GLY A 57 -1.26 -6.44 -11.95
N SER A 58 -2.15 -6.33 -10.96
CA SER A 58 -2.98 -7.46 -10.49
C SER A 58 -4.38 -7.52 -11.09
N GLY A 59 -4.83 -6.47 -11.81
CA GLY A 59 -6.15 -6.40 -12.41
C GLY A 59 -7.32 -6.51 -11.41
N LEU A 60 -7.07 -6.24 -10.12
CA LEU A 60 -8.06 -6.42 -9.06
C LEU A 60 -9.06 -5.26 -9.02
N PRO A 61 -10.28 -5.49 -8.49
CA PRO A 61 -11.30 -4.47 -8.42
C PRO A 61 -10.96 -3.37 -7.40
N ILE A 62 -11.65 -2.23 -7.48
CA ILE A 62 -11.49 -1.10 -6.57
C ILE A 62 -11.65 -1.47 -5.08
N SER A 63 -12.43 -2.52 -4.76
CA SER A 63 -12.56 -3.03 -3.40
C SER A 63 -11.26 -3.59 -2.83
N ALA A 64 -10.37 -4.12 -3.67
CA ALA A 64 -9.05 -4.57 -3.26
C ALA A 64 -8.15 -3.37 -2.92
N ALA A 65 -8.11 -2.34 -3.77
CA ALA A 65 -7.39 -1.09 -3.47
C ALA A 65 -7.90 -0.42 -2.19
N ALA A 66 -9.22 -0.38 -2.01
CA ALA A 66 -9.84 0.13 -0.78
C ALA A 66 -9.37 -0.65 0.45
N ALA A 67 -9.29 -1.99 0.37
CA ALA A 67 -8.81 -2.81 1.48
C ALA A 67 -7.33 -2.56 1.81
N VAL A 68 -6.47 -2.34 0.81
CA VAL A 68 -5.07 -1.94 1.04
C VAL A 68 -5.00 -0.62 1.80
N LEU A 69 -5.67 0.43 1.29
CA LEU A 69 -5.62 1.75 1.91
C LEU A 69 -6.28 1.76 3.30
N GLU A 70 -7.39 1.06 3.47
CA GLU A 70 -8.06 0.91 4.77
C GLU A 70 -7.09 0.32 5.80
N GLU A 71 -6.39 -0.76 5.46
CA GLU A 71 -5.51 -1.43 6.39
C GLU A 71 -4.25 -0.60 6.71
N ILE A 72 -3.68 0.11 5.72
CA ILE A 72 -2.59 1.07 5.95
C ILE A 72 -2.98 2.09 7.03
N HIS A 73 -4.14 2.73 6.90
CA HIS A 73 -4.58 3.74 7.87
C HIS A 73 -4.92 3.10 9.23
N LYS A 74 -5.51 1.91 9.22
CA LYS A 74 -5.83 1.16 10.45
C LYS A 74 -4.58 0.78 11.24
N ALA A 75 -3.46 0.51 10.56
CA ALA A 75 -2.17 0.25 11.18
C ALA A 75 -1.45 1.53 11.68
N GLY A 76 -2.03 2.72 11.49
CA GLY A 76 -1.42 4.00 11.86
C GLY A 76 -0.37 4.49 10.86
N CYS A 77 -0.28 3.86 9.69
CA CYS A 77 0.54 4.30 8.57
C CYS A 77 -0.19 5.36 7.73
N ASN A 78 0.53 6.03 6.82
CA ASN A 78 -0.05 7.06 5.94
C ASN A 78 -0.11 6.58 4.48
N GLY A 79 -1.33 6.39 3.96
CA GLY A 79 -1.57 5.97 2.57
C GLY A 79 -1.55 7.09 1.53
N GLY A 80 -1.29 8.34 1.93
CA GLY A 80 -1.32 9.50 1.04
C GLY A 80 -0.31 9.43 -0.11
N ALA A 81 0.87 8.87 0.15
CA ALA A 81 1.87 8.64 -0.89
C ALA A 81 1.47 7.52 -1.88
N CYS A 82 0.60 6.60 -1.45
CA CYS A 82 0.28 5.34 -2.15
C CYS A 82 -1.00 5.43 -2.98
N HIS A 83 -1.97 6.25 -2.57
CA HIS A 83 -3.30 6.33 -3.21
C HIS A 83 -3.19 6.60 -4.72
N ALA A 84 -2.42 7.63 -5.12
CA ALA A 84 -2.27 7.97 -6.52
C ALA A 84 -1.56 6.88 -7.33
N GLN A 85 -0.61 6.21 -6.69
CA GLN A 85 0.26 5.22 -7.32
C GLN A 85 -0.54 3.99 -7.81
N MET A 86 -1.59 3.59 -7.07
CA MET A 86 -2.45 2.44 -7.39
C MET A 86 -3.11 2.45 -8.78
N TYR A 87 -3.16 3.60 -9.45
CA TYR A 87 -3.78 3.76 -10.77
C TYR A 87 -2.93 4.54 -11.78
N ILE A 88 -1.68 4.92 -11.44
CA ILE A 88 -0.77 5.62 -12.37
C ILE A 88 0.62 4.98 -12.49
N MET A 89 1.04 4.15 -11.54
CA MET A 89 2.37 3.53 -11.53
C MET A 89 2.34 2.16 -12.19
N GLY A 90 3.33 1.87 -13.03
CA GLY A 90 3.69 0.50 -13.42
C GLY A 90 4.66 -0.12 -12.39
N THR A 91 4.90 -1.43 -12.50
CA THR A 91 5.89 -2.16 -11.69
C THR A 91 7.32 -1.83 -12.08
#